data_AF-B1Y8K6-F1
#
_entry.id   AF-B1Y8K6-F1
#
_cell.length_a   1.000
_cell.length_b   1.000
_cell.length_c   1.000
_cell.angle_alpha   90.00
_cell.angle_beta   90.00
_cell.angle_gamma   90.00
#
_symmetry.space_group_name_H-M   'P 1'
#
loop_
_entity.id
_entity.type
_entity.pdbx_description
1 polymer ?
#
loop_
_entity_poly.entity_id
_entity_poly.type
_entity_poly.pdbx_seq_one_letter_code
_entity_poly.pdbx_strand_id
1 'polypeptide(L)'
;MSDVSLRDLVLYVVSRFPKGVGRTRLMKMLFLVDMYAGEGLGRSLTGVDWFRWKFGPFSREVLDVLDELEKEGLVAVDLGPERRYIALAEPEALPDDVRRVVDRVVAEYGFKPLRELLAEVYERFKINERELGERIAAGDGKLERLVRLAEAAGGDEGAYVELMGRLYEEYEDVLDAVPPDMLSLYGLAVLALQRSGKGGEVEKVTRELVEVLDEVGKVLRSEPNKPLPRPIRERVSRLYSELLDAATGG
;
A
#
# COMPACT_ATOMS: atom_id res chain seq x y z
N MET A 1 3.58 -13.87 14.53
CA MET A 1 4.58 -13.67 13.45
C MET A 1 5.42 -12.47 13.87
N SER A 2 6.75 -12.61 13.86
CA SER A 2 7.65 -11.55 14.31
C SER A 2 7.52 -10.32 13.43
N ASP A 3 7.22 -9.19 14.06
CA ASP A 3 7.25 -7.88 13.41
C ASP A 3 8.70 -7.57 12.99
N VAL A 4 8.91 -7.09 11.77
CA VAL A 4 10.25 -6.83 11.26
C VAL A 4 10.57 -5.36 11.46
N SER A 5 11.71 -5.05 12.06
CA SER A 5 12.04 -3.64 12.28
C SER A 5 12.42 -2.98 10.95
N LEU A 6 12.00 -1.72 10.75
CA LEU A 6 12.45 -0.90 9.62
C LEU A 6 13.98 -0.90 9.52
N ARG A 7 14.65 -0.86 10.67
CA ARG A 7 16.10 -0.92 10.81
C ARG A 7 16.70 -2.16 10.16
N ASP A 8 16.19 -3.35 10.50
CA ASP A 8 16.70 -4.60 9.95
C ASP A 8 16.42 -4.69 8.45
N LEU A 9 15.27 -4.19 8.02
CA LEU A 9 14.91 -4.15 6.60
C LEU A 9 15.83 -3.23 5.80
N VAL A 10 16.11 -2.01 6.31
CA VAL A 10 17.05 -1.07 5.69
C VAL A 10 18.45 -1.68 5.62
N LEU A 11 18.95 -2.24 6.73
CA LEU A 11 20.27 -2.87 6.77
C LEU A 11 20.36 -4.05 5.80
N TYR A 12 19.32 -4.89 5.75
CA TYR A 12 19.28 -6.01 4.81
C TYR A 12 19.31 -5.52 3.36
N VAL A 13 18.48 -4.54 2.97
CA VAL A 13 18.48 -4.00 1.61
C VAL A 13 19.86 -3.43 1.26
N VAL A 14 20.48 -2.64 2.13
CA VAL A 14 21.83 -2.07 1.89
C VAL A 14 22.87 -3.19 1.71
N SER A 15 22.80 -4.26 2.51
CA SER A 15 23.72 -5.40 2.43
C SER A 15 23.68 -6.14 1.08
N ARG A 16 22.57 -6.02 0.33
CA ARG A 16 22.47 -6.63 -1.00
C ARG A 16 23.23 -5.86 -2.10
N PHE A 17 23.86 -4.73 -1.78
CA PHE A 17 24.63 -3.92 -2.72
C PHE A 17 26.13 -3.89 -2.34
N PRO A 18 26.97 -4.77 -2.92
CA PRO A 18 28.39 -4.89 -2.54
C PRO A 18 29.22 -3.61 -2.70
N LYS A 19 28.83 -2.73 -3.63
CA LYS A 19 29.48 -1.43 -3.88
C LYS A 19 28.78 -0.26 -3.20
N GLY A 20 27.92 -0.57 -2.24
CA GLY A 20 26.99 0.36 -1.61
C GLY A 20 25.84 0.77 -2.52
N VAL A 21 24.84 1.39 -1.92
CA VAL A 21 23.62 1.87 -2.56
C VAL A 21 23.49 3.37 -2.39
N GLY A 22 23.17 4.08 -3.48
CA GLY A 22 22.87 5.51 -3.42
C GLY A 22 21.49 5.76 -2.78
N ARG A 23 21.35 6.89 -2.08
CA ARG A 23 20.11 7.27 -1.37
C ARG A 23 18.84 7.12 -2.20
N THR A 24 18.85 7.62 -3.44
CA THR A 24 17.68 7.57 -4.32
C THR A 24 17.29 6.13 -4.62
N ARG A 25 18.26 5.27 -4.97
CA ARG A 25 18.00 3.86 -5.26
C ARG A 25 17.47 3.14 -4.04
N LEU A 26 18.09 3.33 -2.87
CA LEU A 26 17.64 2.72 -1.61
C LEU A 26 16.18 3.08 -1.30
N MET A 27 15.83 4.36 -1.44
CA MET A 27 14.46 4.83 -1.24
C MET A 27 13.47 4.13 -2.18
N LYS A 28 13.85 3.88 -3.45
CA LYS A 28 13.01 3.13 -4.39
C LYS A 28 12.93 1.64 -4.10
N MET A 29 14.02 1.03 -3.65
CA MET A 29 14.02 -0.38 -3.27
C MET A 29 13.07 -0.61 -2.09
N LEU A 30 13.15 0.20 -1.04
CA LEU A 30 12.27 0.08 0.12
C LEU A 30 10.80 0.38 -0.21
N PHE A 31 10.55 1.38 -1.07
CA PHE A 31 9.20 1.62 -1.59
C PHE A 31 8.65 0.41 -2.34
N LEU A 32 9.44 -0.17 -3.24
CA LEU A 32 9.05 -1.38 -3.99
C LEU A 32 8.85 -2.58 -3.07
N VAL A 33 9.67 -2.75 -2.03
CA VAL A 33 9.47 -3.80 -1.01
C VAL A 33 8.08 -3.68 -0.40
N ASP A 34 7.65 -2.47 -0.05
CA ASP A 34 6.31 -2.24 0.47
C ASP A 34 5.20 -2.45 -0.55
N MET A 35 5.39 -2.02 -1.81
CA MET A 35 4.39 -2.27 -2.85
C MET A 35 4.20 -3.77 -3.10
N TYR A 36 5.30 -4.51 -3.21
CA TYR A 36 5.29 -5.95 -3.43
C TYR A 36 4.81 -6.74 -2.21
N ALA A 37 5.12 -6.29 -1.00
CA ALA A 37 4.55 -6.86 0.21
C ALA A 37 3.06 -6.53 0.35
N GLY A 38 2.64 -5.32 -0.04
CA GLY A 38 1.24 -4.93 -0.15
C GLY A 38 0.48 -5.84 -1.12
N GLU A 39 1.08 -6.21 -2.27
CA GLU A 39 0.53 -7.12 -3.28
C GLU A 39 0.63 -8.62 -2.92
N GLY A 40 1.63 -9.04 -2.15
CA GLY A 40 1.86 -10.46 -1.82
C GLY A 40 1.37 -10.88 -0.43
N LEU A 41 1.64 -10.05 0.57
CA LEU A 41 1.38 -10.31 1.99
C LEU A 41 0.20 -9.49 2.54
N GLY A 42 -0.29 -8.50 1.80
CA GLY A 42 -1.39 -7.65 2.23
C GLY A 42 -1.01 -6.63 3.30
N ARG A 43 0.28 -6.38 3.52
CA ARG A 43 0.79 -5.41 4.51
C ARG A 43 2.09 -4.76 4.04
N SER A 44 2.37 -3.55 4.51
CA SER A 44 3.70 -2.93 4.42
C SER A 44 4.68 -3.70 5.31
N LEU A 45 5.95 -3.79 4.88
CA LEU A 45 7.04 -4.37 5.68
C LEU A 45 7.88 -3.29 6.35
N THR A 46 7.92 -2.08 5.80
CA THR A 46 8.68 -0.97 6.36
C THR A 46 7.92 -0.27 7.48
N GLY A 47 6.58 -0.28 7.42
CA GLY A 47 5.70 0.45 8.35
C GLY A 47 5.73 1.97 8.18
N VAL A 48 6.45 2.52 7.20
CA VAL A 48 6.63 3.97 7.03
C VAL A 48 5.55 4.58 6.15
N ASP A 49 5.39 5.90 6.29
CA ASP A 49 4.62 6.67 5.34
C ASP A 49 5.46 7.09 4.12
N TRP A 50 4.98 6.69 2.94
CA TRP A 50 5.54 7.14 1.68
C TRP A 50 4.83 8.40 1.21
N PHE A 51 5.61 9.38 0.75
CA PHE A 51 5.08 10.61 0.18
C PHE A 51 5.64 10.86 -1.21
N ARG A 52 4.83 11.45 -2.08
CA ARG A 52 5.28 11.97 -3.36
C ARG A 52 6.22 13.15 -3.13
N TRP A 53 7.49 12.98 -3.49
CA TRP A 53 8.51 14.03 -3.41
C TRP A 53 9.18 14.29 -4.75
N LYS A 54 10.07 15.28 -4.83
CA LYS A 54 10.71 15.76 -6.08
C LYS A 54 11.25 14.63 -6.98
N PHE A 55 11.77 13.56 -6.37
CA PHE A 55 12.35 12.41 -7.07
C PHE A 55 11.56 11.11 -6.84
N GLY A 56 10.26 11.22 -6.60
CA GLY A 56 9.29 10.13 -6.47
C GLY A 56 8.98 9.81 -4.99
N PRO A 57 8.58 8.57 -4.67
CA PRO A 57 8.32 8.15 -3.29
C PRO A 57 9.48 8.45 -2.34
N PHE A 58 9.16 8.95 -1.16
CA PHE A 58 10.11 9.35 -0.13
C PHE A 58 9.52 9.13 1.26
N SER A 59 10.35 8.67 2.20
CA SER A 59 10.07 8.64 3.63
C SER A 59 11.25 9.27 4.40
N ARG A 60 10.95 10.08 5.41
CA ARG A 60 11.96 10.69 6.30
C ARG A 60 12.51 9.66 7.29
N GLU A 61 11.68 8.75 7.77
CA GLU A 61 12.03 7.71 8.74
C GLU A 61 13.15 6.80 8.23
N VAL A 62 13.15 6.50 6.93
CA VAL A 62 14.24 5.75 6.26
C VAL A 62 15.59 6.47 6.40
N LEU A 63 15.61 7.81 6.38
CA LEU A 63 16.85 8.56 6.57
C LEU A 63 17.28 8.58 8.03
N ASP A 64 16.33 8.71 8.95
CA ASP A 64 16.63 8.72 10.38
C ASP A 64 17.24 7.37 10.78
N VAL A 65 16.71 6.26 10.26
CA VAL A 65 17.29 4.91 10.43
C VAL A 65 18.68 4.78 9.80
N LEU A 66 18.93 5.38 8.63
CA LEU A 66 20.28 5.36 8.04
C LEU A 66 21.28 6.13 8.90
N ASP A 67 20.87 7.28 9.44
CA ASP A 67 21.72 8.09 10.32
C ASP A 67 22.01 7.34 11.64
N GLU A 68 21.06 6.54 12.14
CA GLU A 68 21.27 5.63 13.29
C GLU A 68 22.24 4.49 12.97
N LEU A 69 22.01 3.76 11.87
CA LEU A 69 22.89 2.67 11.42
C LEU A 69 24.33 3.15 11.15
N GLU A 70 24.48 4.38 10.66
CA GLU A 70 25.78 5.03 10.48
C GLU A 70 26.47 5.30 11.83
N LYS A 71 25.75 5.89 12.79
CA LYS A 71 26.28 6.16 14.14
C LYS A 71 26.70 4.89 14.88
N GLU A 72 25.99 3.80 14.66
CA GLU A 72 26.28 2.51 15.28
C GLU A 72 27.38 1.71 14.57
N GLY A 73 27.89 2.21 13.44
CA GLY A 73 28.94 1.52 12.67
C GLY A 73 28.45 0.28 11.93
N LEU A 74 27.15 0.13 11.71
CA LEU A 74 26.55 -0.95 10.93
C LEU A 74 26.50 -0.61 9.44
N VAL A 75 26.50 0.68 9.11
CA VAL A 75 26.58 1.20 7.74
C VAL A 75 27.69 2.24 7.66
N ALA A 76 28.57 2.11 6.68
CA ALA A 76 29.52 3.17 6.31
C ALA A 76 28.94 4.06 5.23
N VAL A 77 29.35 5.33 5.21
CA VAL A 77 29.01 6.30 4.16
C VAL A 77 30.25 6.65 3.36
N ASP A 78 30.21 6.33 2.07
CA ASP A 78 31.18 6.81 1.09
C ASP A 78 30.70 8.17 0.54
N LEU A 79 31.51 9.20 0.76
CA LEU A 79 31.29 10.59 0.31
C LEU A 79 31.97 10.89 -1.03
N GLY A 80 32.21 9.87 -1.86
CA GLY A 80 32.63 10.04 -3.24
C GLY A 80 31.66 10.90 -4.08
N PRO A 81 31.78 10.88 -5.43
CA PRO A 81 30.97 11.73 -6.31
C PRO A 81 29.45 11.61 -6.09
N GLU A 82 29.00 10.46 -5.58
CA GLU A 82 27.64 10.23 -5.09
C GLU A 82 27.70 9.60 -3.69
N ARG A 83 26.91 10.12 -2.74
CA ARG A 83 26.79 9.52 -1.40
C ARG A 83 26.27 8.07 -1.51
N ARG A 84 27.04 7.11 -1.00
CA ARG A 84 26.67 5.68 -0.96
C ARG A 84 26.70 5.14 0.45
N TYR A 85 25.72 4.29 0.76
CA TYR A 85 25.65 3.54 2.00
C TYR A 85 26.17 2.13 1.76
N ILE A 86 27.13 1.69 2.55
CA ILE A 86 27.78 0.39 2.45
C ILE A 86 27.50 -0.34 3.77
N ALA A 87 26.85 -1.50 3.70
CA ALA A 87 26.63 -2.30 4.89
C ALA A 87 27.96 -2.86 5.40
N LEU A 88 28.19 -2.74 6.70
CA LEU A 88 29.32 -3.35 7.40
C LEU A 88 28.89 -4.64 8.15
N ALA A 89 27.58 -4.86 8.26
CA ALA A 89 26.97 -6.03 8.87
C ALA A 89 25.68 -6.44 8.13
N GLU A 90 25.24 -7.67 8.36
CA GLU A 90 23.89 -8.13 8.03
C GLU A 90 23.03 -8.18 9.31
N PRO A 91 21.70 -8.00 9.22
CA PRO A 91 20.83 -8.21 10.38
C PRO A 91 20.81 -9.68 10.81
N GLU A 92 20.55 -9.95 12.09
CA GLU A 92 20.63 -11.30 12.68
C GLU A 92 19.73 -12.32 11.97
N ALA A 93 18.47 -11.95 11.65
CA ALA A 93 17.59 -12.74 10.80
C ALA A 93 16.36 -11.94 10.38
N LEU A 94 16.02 -11.97 9.08
CA LEU A 94 14.68 -11.62 8.60
C LEU A 94 13.82 -12.88 8.46
N PRO A 95 12.51 -12.81 8.74
CA PRO A 95 11.55 -13.86 8.38
C PRO A 95 11.63 -14.24 6.90
N ASP A 96 11.40 -15.51 6.57
CA ASP A 96 11.59 -16.04 5.20
C ASP A 96 10.65 -15.39 4.16
N ASP A 97 9.44 -15.02 4.55
CA ASP A 97 8.49 -14.28 3.71
C ASP A 97 9.00 -12.87 3.40
N VAL A 98 9.47 -12.14 4.42
CA VAL A 98 10.09 -10.82 4.27
C VAL A 98 11.32 -10.89 3.38
N ARG A 99 12.23 -11.83 3.67
CA ARG A 99 13.46 -12.05 2.91
C ARG A 99 13.17 -12.29 1.44
N ARG A 100 12.20 -13.15 1.13
CA ARG A 100 11.79 -13.45 -0.25
C ARG A 100 11.30 -12.23 -1.01
N VAL A 101 10.53 -11.34 -0.36
CA VAL A 101 10.07 -10.10 -0.99
C VAL A 101 11.27 -9.20 -1.31
N VAL A 102 12.16 -8.99 -0.34
CA VAL A 102 13.35 -8.14 -0.55
C VAL A 102 14.26 -8.70 -1.64
N ASP A 103 14.58 -9.99 -1.57
CA ASP A 103 15.47 -10.64 -2.55
C ASP A 103 14.88 -10.58 -3.96
N ARG A 104 13.56 -10.75 -4.10
CA ARG A 104 12.86 -10.56 -5.39
C ARG A 104 13.01 -9.13 -5.90
N VAL A 105 12.73 -8.13 -5.08
CA VAL A 105 12.84 -6.72 -5.48
C VAL A 105 14.28 -6.38 -5.88
N VAL A 106 15.27 -6.84 -5.12
CA VAL A 106 16.68 -6.61 -5.46
C VAL A 106 17.08 -7.31 -6.75
N ALA A 107 16.67 -8.56 -6.96
CA ALA A 107 16.97 -9.29 -8.18
C ALA A 107 16.38 -8.62 -9.42
N GLU A 108 15.15 -8.12 -9.32
CA GLU A 108 14.42 -7.52 -10.43
C GLU A 108 14.82 -6.06 -10.71
N TYR A 109 15.11 -5.28 -9.67
CA TYR A 109 15.26 -3.82 -9.76
C TYR A 109 16.62 -3.29 -9.30
N GLY A 110 17.33 -4.03 -8.45
CA GLY A 110 18.52 -3.56 -7.76
C GLY A 110 19.61 -3.04 -8.70
N PHE A 111 19.82 -3.73 -9.83
CA PHE A 111 20.92 -3.43 -10.76
C PHE A 111 20.48 -2.75 -12.06
N LYS A 112 19.18 -2.42 -12.21
CA LYS A 112 18.69 -1.62 -13.33
C LYS A 112 19.33 -0.23 -13.33
N PRO A 113 19.61 0.39 -14.50
CA PRO A 113 20.00 1.79 -14.58
C PRO A 113 19.02 2.68 -13.80
N LEU A 114 19.52 3.66 -13.03
CA LEU A 114 18.68 4.45 -12.13
C LEU A 114 17.52 5.15 -12.86
N ARG A 115 17.77 5.61 -14.10
CA ARG A 115 16.75 6.22 -14.95
C ARG A 115 15.60 5.26 -15.27
N GLU A 116 15.89 4.00 -15.58
CA GLU A 116 14.88 2.98 -15.88
C GLU A 116 14.10 2.60 -14.62
N LEU A 117 14.79 2.40 -13.49
CA LEU A 117 14.15 2.18 -12.20
C LEU A 117 13.16 3.31 -11.86
N LEU A 118 13.56 4.55 -12.06
CA LEU A 118 12.67 5.70 -11.81
C LEU A 118 11.49 5.70 -12.77
N ALA A 119 11.70 5.50 -14.07
CA ALA A 119 10.60 5.46 -15.04
C ALA A 119 9.55 4.41 -14.67
N GLU A 120 9.99 3.21 -14.33
CA GLU A 120 9.11 2.09 -13.99
C GLU A 120 8.34 2.33 -12.69
N VAL A 121 9.00 2.85 -11.63
CA VAL A 121 8.30 3.25 -10.40
C VAL A 121 7.25 4.32 -10.68
N TYR A 122 7.57 5.28 -11.53
CA TYR A 122 6.66 6.39 -11.83
C TYR A 122 5.46 5.94 -12.65
N GLU A 123 5.68 5.07 -13.63
CA GLU A 123 4.64 4.56 -14.52
C GLU A 123 3.71 3.57 -13.82
N ARG A 124 4.28 2.63 -13.07
CA ARG A 124 3.52 1.56 -12.41
C ARG A 124 2.64 2.10 -11.29
N PHE A 125 3.15 3.01 -10.47
CA PHE A 125 2.46 3.51 -9.28
C PHE A 125 1.91 4.94 -9.47
N LYS A 126 1.74 5.35 -10.74
CA LYS A 126 1.13 6.64 -11.14
C LYS A 126 1.65 7.85 -10.35
N ILE A 127 2.95 7.85 -10.04
CA ILE A 127 3.59 8.83 -9.15
C ILE A 127 3.49 10.26 -9.70
N ASN A 128 3.35 10.42 -11.01
CA ASN A 128 3.17 11.73 -11.65
C ASN A 128 1.76 12.29 -11.56
N GLU A 129 0.77 11.45 -11.27
CA GLU A 129 -0.63 11.87 -11.10
C GLU A 129 -0.88 12.40 -9.68
N ARG A 130 0.09 12.24 -8.78
CA ARG A 130 0.03 12.65 -7.38
C ARG A 130 0.62 14.03 -7.13
N GLU A 131 0.05 14.75 -6.17
CA GLU A 131 0.54 16.06 -5.74
C GLU A 131 1.84 15.94 -4.92
N LEU A 132 2.69 16.97 -4.97
CA LEU A 132 3.87 17.02 -4.10
C LEU A 132 3.44 17.07 -2.63
N GLY A 133 3.95 16.13 -1.83
CA GLY A 133 3.59 15.96 -0.43
C GLY A 133 2.40 15.03 -0.20
N GLU A 134 1.75 14.52 -1.26
CA GLU A 134 0.68 13.55 -1.13
C GLU A 134 1.21 12.20 -0.61
N ARG A 135 0.49 11.60 0.34
CA ARG A 135 0.80 10.26 0.85
C ARG A 135 0.52 9.22 -0.24
N ILE A 136 1.51 8.37 -0.51
CA ILE A 136 1.43 7.21 -1.39
C ILE A 136 1.15 6.01 -0.49
N ALA A 137 -0.06 5.48 -0.53
CA ALA A 137 -0.34 4.23 0.15
C ALA A 137 0.35 3.08 -0.62
N ALA A 138 0.75 2.02 0.06
CA ALA A 138 1.08 0.73 -0.58
C ALA A 138 -0.14 0.06 -1.26
N GLY A 139 -1.23 0.81 -1.41
CA GLY A 139 -2.53 0.42 -1.88
C GLY A 139 -2.83 0.75 -3.35
N ASP A 140 -1.84 1.11 -4.16
CA ASP A 140 -2.04 1.12 -5.63
C ASP A 140 -2.17 -0.29 -6.24
N GLY A 141 -2.15 -1.33 -5.38
CA GLY A 141 -2.69 -2.65 -5.66
C GLY A 141 -3.79 -3.09 -4.68
N LYS A 142 -4.15 -2.26 -3.69
CA LYS A 142 -5.22 -2.55 -2.72
C LYS A 142 -6.56 -2.57 -3.43
N LEU A 143 -6.86 -1.52 -4.19
CA LEU A 143 -8.08 -1.45 -4.95
C LEU A 143 -8.15 -2.58 -5.97
N GLU A 144 -7.07 -2.83 -6.71
CA GLU A 144 -6.95 -3.88 -7.72
C GLU A 144 -7.07 -5.27 -7.10
N ARG A 145 -6.64 -5.45 -5.85
CA ARG A 145 -6.83 -6.69 -5.09
C ARG A 145 -8.28 -6.83 -4.65
N LEU A 146 -8.87 -5.79 -4.06
CA LEU A 146 -10.27 -5.81 -3.63
C LEU A 146 -11.20 -6.04 -4.82
N VAL A 147 -10.94 -5.40 -5.97
CA VAL A 147 -11.64 -5.65 -7.24
C VAL A 147 -11.47 -7.11 -7.67
N ARG A 148 -10.24 -7.64 -7.71
CA ARG A 148 -10.00 -9.05 -8.08
C ARG A 148 -10.72 -10.03 -7.14
N LEU A 149 -10.72 -9.77 -5.84
CA LEU A 149 -11.44 -10.59 -4.86
C LEU A 149 -12.95 -10.48 -5.04
N ALA A 150 -13.48 -9.27 -5.29
CA ALA A 150 -14.89 -9.05 -5.60
C ALA A 150 -15.33 -9.72 -6.90
N GLU A 151 -14.46 -9.74 -7.91
CA GLU A 151 -14.70 -10.45 -9.17
C GLU A 151 -14.75 -11.97 -8.96
N ALA A 152 -13.86 -12.51 -8.13
CA ALA A 152 -13.81 -13.94 -7.83
C ALA A 152 -14.93 -14.41 -6.88
N ALA A 153 -15.46 -13.52 -6.03
CA ALA A 153 -16.43 -13.84 -4.98
C ALA A 153 -17.72 -14.51 -5.48
N GLY A 154 -18.09 -14.35 -6.76
CA GLY A 154 -19.27 -15.00 -7.35
C GLY A 154 -19.15 -16.51 -7.49
N GLY A 155 -17.93 -17.04 -7.58
CA GLY A 155 -17.64 -18.47 -7.77
C GLY A 155 -16.70 -19.07 -6.72
N ASP A 156 -16.16 -18.25 -5.82
CA ASP A 156 -15.19 -18.66 -4.80
C ASP A 156 -15.57 -18.05 -3.44
N GLU A 157 -16.06 -18.91 -2.54
CA GLU A 157 -16.41 -18.54 -1.17
C GLU A 157 -15.18 -18.05 -0.37
N GLY A 158 -14.00 -18.60 -0.64
CA GLY A 158 -12.75 -18.17 -0.04
C GLY A 158 -12.39 -16.74 -0.43
N ALA A 159 -12.58 -16.39 -1.72
CA ALA A 159 -12.38 -15.03 -2.20
C ALA A 159 -13.37 -14.04 -1.57
N TYR A 160 -14.63 -14.44 -1.37
CA TYR A 160 -15.61 -13.61 -0.66
C TYR A 160 -15.22 -13.36 0.81
N VAL A 161 -14.81 -14.42 1.53
CA VAL A 161 -14.38 -14.29 2.93
C VAL A 161 -13.14 -13.41 3.03
N GLU A 162 -12.16 -13.57 2.14
CA GLU A 162 -10.97 -12.72 2.11
C GLU A 162 -11.32 -11.25 1.78
N LEU A 163 -12.21 -11.01 0.80
CA LEU A 163 -12.69 -9.68 0.47
C LEU A 163 -13.28 -8.97 1.69
N MET A 164 -14.23 -9.62 2.35
CA MET A 164 -14.90 -9.04 3.51
C MET A 164 -13.93 -8.85 4.67
N GLY A 165 -13.09 -9.84 4.96
CA GLY A 165 -12.07 -9.74 6.01
C GLY A 165 -11.13 -8.55 5.82
N ARG A 166 -10.63 -8.35 4.59
CA ARG A 166 -9.78 -7.19 4.26
C ARG A 166 -10.50 -5.86 4.41
N LEU A 167 -11.74 -5.77 3.96
CA LEU A 167 -12.53 -4.54 4.13
C LEU A 167 -12.74 -4.22 5.60
N TYR A 168 -12.99 -5.22 6.46
CA TYR A 168 -13.10 -5.00 7.90
C TYR A 168 -11.77 -4.58 8.52
N GLU A 169 -10.68 -5.29 8.25
CA GLU A 169 -9.37 -4.99 8.82
C GLU A 169 -8.83 -3.62 8.38
N GLU A 170 -9.00 -3.27 7.10
CA GLU A 170 -8.43 -2.05 6.54
C GLU A 170 -9.23 -0.79 6.86
N TYR A 171 -10.50 -0.93 7.19
CA TYR A 171 -11.42 0.18 7.41
C TYR A 171 -12.08 0.18 8.79
N GLU A 172 -11.58 -0.62 9.73
CA GLU A 172 -12.08 -0.72 11.10
C GLU A 172 -12.28 0.67 11.75
N ASP A 173 -11.33 1.59 11.53
CA ASP A 173 -11.34 2.95 12.08
C ASP A 173 -12.40 3.88 11.47
N VAL A 174 -13.02 3.49 10.34
CA VAL A 174 -14.03 4.29 9.65
C VAL A 174 -15.43 3.70 9.67
N LEU A 175 -15.60 2.42 10.06
CA LEU A 175 -16.90 1.74 9.97
C LEU A 175 -17.99 2.39 10.85
N ASP A 176 -17.60 2.98 11.98
CA ASP A 176 -18.53 3.69 12.88
C ASP A 176 -19.07 5.00 12.27
N ALA A 177 -18.44 5.52 11.22
CA ALA A 177 -18.84 6.77 10.56
C ALA A 177 -19.70 6.56 9.30
N VAL A 178 -19.92 5.31 8.90
CA VAL A 178 -20.79 4.93 7.78
C VAL A 178 -21.98 4.10 8.28
N PRO A 179 -23.04 3.87 7.47
CA PRO A 179 -24.12 2.99 7.87
C PRO A 179 -23.60 1.60 8.27
N PRO A 180 -24.07 1.03 9.40
CA PRO A 180 -23.50 -0.18 9.99
C PRO A 180 -23.60 -1.43 9.10
N ASP A 181 -24.57 -1.43 8.19
CA ASP A 181 -24.84 -2.49 7.22
C ASP A 181 -24.19 -2.25 5.85
N MET A 182 -23.47 -1.15 5.65
CA MET A 182 -22.90 -0.78 4.35
C MET A 182 -21.98 -1.86 3.77
N LEU A 183 -21.10 -2.45 4.58
CA LEU A 183 -20.23 -3.54 4.14
C LEU A 183 -21.03 -4.81 3.82
N SER A 184 -22.07 -5.12 4.61
CA SER A 184 -22.93 -6.28 4.36
C SER A 184 -23.72 -6.11 3.05
N LEU A 185 -24.27 -4.92 2.81
CA LEU A 185 -24.95 -4.56 1.56
C LEU A 185 -23.99 -4.65 0.38
N TYR A 186 -22.75 -4.19 0.54
CA TYR A 186 -21.72 -4.37 -0.47
C TYR A 186 -21.45 -5.83 -0.80
N GLY A 187 -21.28 -6.69 0.21
CA GLY A 187 -21.10 -8.12 -0.02
C GLY A 187 -22.27 -8.74 -0.80
N LEU A 188 -23.51 -8.37 -0.47
CA LEU A 188 -24.70 -8.82 -1.20
C LEU A 188 -24.76 -8.29 -2.63
N ALA A 189 -24.44 -7.01 -2.83
CA ALA A 189 -24.38 -6.38 -4.15
C ALA A 189 -23.36 -7.07 -5.06
N VAL A 190 -22.15 -7.33 -4.55
CA VAL A 190 -21.11 -8.06 -5.29
C VAL A 190 -21.62 -9.43 -5.74
N LEU A 191 -22.21 -10.21 -4.83
CA LEU A 191 -22.75 -11.54 -5.16
C LEU A 191 -23.89 -11.46 -6.19
N ALA A 192 -24.79 -10.49 -6.07
CA ALA A 192 -25.90 -10.29 -6.99
C ALA A 192 -25.44 -9.89 -8.40
N LEU A 193 -24.49 -8.95 -8.48
CA LEU A 193 -23.92 -8.47 -9.74
C LEU A 193 -23.12 -9.58 -10.44
N GLN A 194 -22.35 -10.36 -9.69
CA GLN A 194 -21.62 -11.52 -10.22
C GLN A 194 -22.56 -12.58 -10.79
N ARG A 195 -23.62 -12.95 -10.06
CA ARG A 195 -24.65 -13.90 -10.54
C ARG A 195 -25.34 -13.42 -11.81
N SER A 196 -25.45 -12.10 -11.97
CA SER A 196 -26.06 -11.46 -13.14
C SER A 196 -25.08 -11.25 -14.31
N GLY A 197 -23.83 -11.69 -14.19
CA GLY A 197 -22.79 -11.51 -15.21
C GLY A 197 -22.33 -10.06 -15.40
N LYS A 198 -22.60 -9.18 -14.43
CA LYS A 198 -22.29 -7.74 -14.50
C LYS A 198 -20.92 -7.42 -13.87
N GLY A 199 -19.86 -8.11 -14.31
CA GLY A 199 -18.51 -7.95 -13.75
C GLY A 199 -17.99 -6.51 -13.75
N GLY A 200 -18.26 -5.74 -14.81
CA GLY A 200 -17.86 -4.32 -14.86
C GLY A 200 -18.55 -3.43 -13.81
N GLU A 201 -19.76 -3.78 -13.35
CA GLU A 201 -20.41 -3.07 -12.25
C GLU A 201 -19.80 -3.45 -10.89
N VAL A 202 -19.25 -4.66 -10.76
CA VAL A 202 -18.54 -5.10 -9.55
C VAL A 202 -17.27 -4.28 -9.35
N GLU A 203 -16.47 -4.08 -10.40
CA GLU A 203 -15.30 -3.20 -10.31
C GLU A 203 -15.72 -1.78 -9.90
N LYS A 204 -16.72 -1.21 -10.58
CA LYS A 204 -17.19 0.15 -10.34
C LYS A 204 -17.64 0.36 -8.90
N VAL A 205 -18.48 -0.54 -8.37
CA VAL A 205 -19.01 -0.42 -7.01
C VAL A 205 -17.94 -0.65 -5.94
N THR A 206 -16.99 -1.55 -6.20
CA THR A 206 -15.83 -1.77 -5.31
C THR A 206 -14.94 -0.54 -5.24
N ARG A 207 -14.69 0.10 -6.40
CA ARG A 207 -13.90 1.33 -6.48
C ARG A 207 -14.56 2.49 -5.73
N GLU A 208 -15.85 2.74 -5.96
CA GLU A 208 -16.56 3.81 -5.27
C GLU A 208 -16.58 3.58 -3.75
N LEU A 209 -16.76 2.32 -3.29
CA LEU A 209 -16.70 2.00 -1.86
C LEU A 209 -15.34 2.35 -1.26
N VAL A 210 -14.25 1.88 -1.87
CA VAL A 210 -12.89 2.14 -1.40
C VAL A 210 -12.60 3.64 -1.36
N GLU A 211 -12.96 4.38 -2.40
CA GLU A 211 -12.77 5.84 -2.45
C GLU A 211 -13.54 6.57 -1.34
N VAL A 212 -14.81 6.20 -1.12
CA VAL A 212 -15.64 6.80 -0.05
C VAL A 212 -15.05 6.50 1.32
N LEU A 213 -14.64 5.25 1.59
CA LEU A 213 -14.07 4.87 2.88
C LEU A 213 -12.71 5.57 3.12
N ASP A 214 -11.89 5.71 2.09
CA ASP A 214 -10.64 6.48 2.16
C ASP A 214 -10.88 7.96 2.48
N GLU A 215 -11.90 8.58 1.87
CA GLU A 215 -12.31 9.96 2.16
C GLU A 215 -12.81 10.15 3.58
N VAL A 216 -13.67 9.25 4.05
CA VAL A 216 -14.13 9.22 5.45
C VAL A 216 -12.94 9.13 6.40
N GLY A 217 -12.02 8.20 6.15
CA GLY A 217 -10.82 8.05 6.98
C GLY A 217 -9.92 9.28 6.99
N LYS A 218 -9.74 9.95 5.84
CA LYS A 218 -9.00 11.23 5.78
C LYS A 218 -9.64 12.31 6.66
N VAL A 219 -10.96 12.38 6.70
CA VAL A 219 -11.67 13.34 7.56
C VAL A 219 -11.55 12.95 9.02
N LEU A 220 -11.82 11.70 9.39
CA LEU A 220 -11.75 11.28 10.80
C LEU A 220 -10.34 11.46 11.39
N ARG A 221 -9.29 11.22 10.60
CA ARG A 221 -7.91 11.46 11.05
C ARG A 221 -7.56 12.93 11.21
N SER A 222 -8.15 13.82 10.41
CA SER A 222 -7.88 15.26 10.49
C SER A 222 -8.78 16.00 11.48
N GLU A 223 -10.03 15.55 11.63
CA GLU A 223 -11.07 16.19 12.43
C GLU A 223 -11.94 15.15 13.18
N PRO A 224 -11.40 14.35 14.12
CA PRO A 224 -12.04 13.16 14.68
C PRO A 224 -13.38 13.41 15.40
N ASN A 225 -13.58 14.63 15.90
CA ASN A 225 -14.78 15.01 16.66
C ASN A 225 -15.80 15.79 15.83
N LYS A 226 -15.54 16.01 14.53
CA LYS A 226 -16.47 16.75 13.66
C LYS A 226 -17.29 15.79 12.81
N PRO A 227 -18.56 16.12 12.55
CA PRO A 227 -19.37 15.35 11.62
C PRO A 227 -18.75 15.42 10.22
N LEU A 228 -18.86 14.33 9.45
CA LEU A 228 -18.38 14.27 8.07
C LEU A 228 -18.91 15.46 7.25
N PRO A 229 -18.07 16.12 6.43
CA PRO A 229 -18.49 17.16 5.51
C PRO A 229 -19.70 16.75 4.68
N ARG A 230 -20.60 17.71 4.40
CA ARG A 230 -21.82 17.47 3.62
C ARG A 230 -21.55 16.73 2.29
N PRO A 231 -20.53 17.08 1.48
CA PRO A 231 -20.26 16.37 0.24
C PRO A 231 -19.96 14.87 0.44
N ILE A 232 -19.21 14.52 1.49
CA ILE A 232 -18.86 13.14 1.80
C ILE A 232 -20.10 12.38 2.29
N ARG A 233 -20.93 13.00 3.16
CA ARG A 233 -22.20 12.39 3.58
C ARG A 233 -23.13 12.10 2.40
N GLU A 234 -23.22 13.02 1.45
CA GLU A 234 -24.03 12.84 0.24
C GLU A 234 -23.49 11.71 -0.65
N ARG A 235 -22.18 11.52 -0.75
CA ARG A 235 -21.57 10.36 -1.43
C ARG A 235 -21.85 9.05 -0.70
N VAL A 236 -21.68 9.01 0.62
CA VAL A 236 -22.01 7.82 1.45
C VAL A 236 -23.47 7.42 1.25
N SER A 237 -24.41 8.37 1.34
CA SER A 237 -25.83 8.09 1.10
C SER A 237 -26.13 7.60 -0.32
N ARG A 238 -25.47 8.16 -1.32
CA ARG A 238 -25.66 7.74 -2.72
C ARG A 238 -25.17 6.32 -2.95
N LEU A 239 -23.93 6.04 -2.53
CA LEU A 239 -23.35 4.71 -2.64
C LEU A 239 -24.20 3.69 -1.89
N TYR A 240 -24.66 4.01 -0.67
CA TYR A 240 -25.55 3.14 0.08
C TYR A 240 -26.81 2.75 -0.72
N SER A 241 -27.48 3.72 -1.36
CA SER A 241 -28.64 3.42 -2.22
C SER A 241 -28.27 2.55 -3.42
N GLU A 242 -27.13 2.82 -4.07
CA GLU A 242 -26.65 2.01 -5.20
C GLU A 242 -26.36 0.56 -4.78
N LEU A 243 -25.77 0.35 -3.59
CA LEU A 243 -25.54 -0.97 -3.01
C LEU A 243 -26.85 -1.71 -2.73
N LEU A 244 -27.84 -1.00 -2.18
CA LEU A 244 -29.15 -1.56 -1.88
C LEU A 244 -29.88 -2.00 -3.16
N ASP A 245 -29.87 -1.15 -4.19
CA ASP A 245 -30.49 -1.46 -5.49
C ASP A 245 -29.80 -2.66 -6.17
N ALA A 246 -28.46 -2.71 -6.12
CA ALA A 246 -27.69 -3.83 -6.65
C ALA A 246 -27.94 -5.14 -5.88
N ALA A 247 -28.02 -5.08 -4.55
CA ALA A 247 -28.25 -6.24 -3.69
C ALA A 247 -29.67 -6.83 -3.83
N THR A 248 -30.67 -5.98 -4.09
CA THR A 248 -32.08 -6.40 -4.21
C THR A 248 -32.48 -6.82 -5.62
N GLY A 249 -31.61 -6.63 -6.61
CA GLY A 249 -31.81 -7.10 -7.97
C GLY A 249 -32.88 -6.29 -8.72
N GLY A 250 -32.64 -4.99 -8.88
CA GLY A 250 -33.48 -4.12 -9.73
C GLY A 250 -33.78 -4.70 -11.11
#